data_AF-A0A7Y9E209-F1
#
_entry.id   AF-A0A7Y9E209-F1
#
_cell.length_a   1.000
_cell.length_b   1.000
_cell.length_c   1.000
_cell.angle_alpha   90.00
_cell.angle_beta   90.00
_cell.angle_gamma   90.00
#
_symmetry.space_group_name_H-M   'P 1'
#
loop_
_entity.id
_entity.type
_entity.pdbx_description
1 polymer ?
#
loop_
_entity_poly.entity_id
_entity_poly.type
_entity_poly.pdbx_seq_one_letter_code
_entity_poly.pdbx_strand_id
1 'polypeptide(L)'
;MTSTSDRAVALRRAVRRTGASDVEPPSFSPDGGVTVHGPAARRARLQPLGQRTRISLSEGDTLVGEAEVDSDTLVAAIDARGATYDAVAAALAVENGHPG
;
A
#
# COMPACT_ATOMS: atom_id res chain seq x y z
N MET A 1 22.33 4.68 -5.74
CA MET A 1 21.17 4.09 -6.45
C MET A 1 20.55 3.06 -5.52
N THR A 2 19.45 3.37 -4.83
CA THR A 2 18.73 2.38 -4.02
C THR A 2 17.97 1.44 -4.96
N SER A 3 18.37 0.16 -4.96
CA SER A 3 17.77 -0.89 -5.78
C SER A 3 16.28 -1.06 -5.46
N THR A 4 15.45 -1.44 -6.43
CA THR A 4 14.02 -1.77 -6.26
C THR A 4 13.77 -2.70 -5.06
N SER A 5 14.71 -3.61 -4.81
CA SER A 5 14.65 -4.53 -3.67
C SER A 5 14.69 -3.83 -2.31
N ASP A 6 15.42 -2.72 -2.17
CA ASP A 6 15.56 -1.99 -0.90
C ASP A 6 14.25 -1.28 -0.52
N ARG A 7 13.60 -0.66 -1.52
CA ARG A 7 12.29 -0.02 -1.34
C ARG A 7 11.18 -1.04 -1.10
N ALA A 8 11.18 -2.17 -1.81
CA ALA A 8 10.26 -3.26 -1.52
C ALA A 8 10.42 -3.75 -0.07
N VAL A 9 11.65 -3.86 0.43
CA VAL A 9 11.93 -4.19 1.83
C VAL A 9 11.43 -3.10 2.78
N ALA A 10 11.66 -1.83 2.48
CA ALA A 10 11.18 -0.71 3.29
C ALA A 10 9.65 -0.68 3.39
N LEU A 11 8.96 -0.85 2.26
CA LEU A 11 7.51 -0.95 2.20
C LEU A 11 6.99 -2.12 3.03
N ARG A 12 7.59 -3.31 2.86
CA ARG A 12 7.21 -4.49 3.65
C ARG A 12 7.42 -4.27 5.14
N ARG A 13 8.49 -3.58 5.54
CA ARG A 13 8.75 -3.24 6.95
C ARG A 13 7.73 -2.25 7.50
N ALA A 14 7.39 -1.21 6.75
CA ALA A 14 6.38 -0.23 7.15
C ALA A 14 5.00 -0.87 7.31
N VAL A 15 4.59 -1.69 6.33
CA VAL A 15 3.35 -2.46 6.40
C VAL A 15 3.39 -3.46 7.56
N ARG A 16 4.51 -4.15 7.82
CA ARG A 16 4.60 -5.08 8.95
C ARG A 16 4.52 -4.37 10.32
N ARG A 17 5.03 -3.14 10.39
CA ARG A 17 5.04 -2.33 11.61
C ARG A 17 3.65 -1.81 11.96
N THR A 18 2.87 -1.43 10.94
CA THR A 18 1.54 -0.81 11.07
C THR A 18 0.38 -1.80 10.88
N GLY A 19 0.63 -2.92 10.20
CA GLY A 19 -0.34 -3.93 9.77
C GLY A 19 -0.87 -4.85 10.87
N ALA A 20 -0.81 -4.42 12.13
CA ALA A 20 -1.65 -4.96 13.19
C ALA A 20 -3.02 -4.23 13.13
N SER A 21 -3.77 -4.43 12.04
CA SER A 21 -5.18 -4.06 12.00
C SER A 21 -6.03 -5.24 12.44
N ASP A 22 -7.10 -5.00 13.19
CA ASP A 22 -7.93 -6.01 13.89
C ASP A 22 -8.69 -7.02 13.00
N VAL A 23 -8.54 -6.99 11.67
CA VAL A 23 -9.35 -7.81 10.74
C VAL A 23 -8.56 -8.96 10.14
N GLU A 24 -7.45 -8.67 9.47
CA GLU A 24 -6.60 -9.70 8.84
C GLU A 24 -5.17 -9.14 8.66
N PRO A 25 -4.12 -9.93 8.94
CA PRO A 25 -2.75 -9.50 8.71
C PRO A 25 -2.48 -9.29 7.21
N PRO A 26 -1.53 -8.42 6.84
CA PRO A 26 -1.13 -8.23 5.45
C PRO A 26 -0.48 -9.49 4.88
N SER A 27 -0.74 -9.78 3.62
CA SER A 27 -0.14 -10.90 2.88
C SER A 27 1.05 -10.41 2.05
N PHE A 28 2.14 -11.16 2.06
CA PHE A 28 3.38 -10.81 1.36
C PHE A 28 3.60 -11.77 0.20
N SER A 29 3.72 -11.23 -1.00
CA SER A 29 3.90 -12.02 -2.22
C SER A 29 5.39 -12.14 -2.58
N PRO A 30 5.81 -13.24 -3.25
CA PRO A 30 7.21 -13.50 -3.58
C PRO A 30 7.79 -12.53 -4.64
N ASP A 31 6.92 -11.86 -5.40
CA ASP A 31 7.25 -10.76 -6.32
C ASP A 31 7.63 -9.45 -5.60
N GLY A 32 7.64 -9.44 -4.26
CA GLY A 32 7.90 -8.26 -3.45
C GLY A 32 6.67 -7.39 -3.22
N GLY A 33 5.51 -7.80 -3.74
CA GLY A 33 4.24 -7.15 -3.50
C GLY A 33 3.68 -7.40 -2.10
N VAL A 34 2.74 -6.55 -1.70
CA VAL A 34 2.04 -6.65 -0.42
C VAL A 34 0.55 -6.46 -0.64
N THR A 35 -0.27 -7.31 -0.04
CA THR A 35 -1.72 -7.12 0.02
C THR A 35 -2.10 -6.70 1.43
N VAL A 36 -2.77 -5.56 1.53
CA VAL A 36 -3.28 -4.99 2.78
C VAL A 36 -4.79 -5.16 2.79
N HIS A 37 -5.31 -5.57 3.94
CA HIS A 37 -6.73 -5.88 4.13
C HIS A 37 -7.36 -4.73 4.92
N GLY A 38 -8.43 -4.17 4.37
CA GLY A 38 -9.22 -3.13 5.00
C GLY A 38 -10.59 -3.68 5.46
N PRO A 39 -11.38 -2.86 6.15
CA PRO A 39 -12.74 -3.22 6.53
C PRO A 39 -13.64 -3.46 5.31
N ALA A 40 -14.74 -4.20 5.49
CA ALA A 40 -15.76 -4.42 4.46
C ALA A 40 -15.25 -5.05 3.14
N ALA A 41 -14.41 -6.10 3.24
CA ALA A 41 -13.84 -6.81 2.09
C ALA A 41 -13.00 -5.94 1.14
N ARG A 42 -12.53 -4.79 1.65
CA ARG A 42 -11.61 -3.91 0.93
C ARG A 42 -10.21 -4.47 0.97
N ARG A 43 -9.51 -4.42 -0.16
CA ARG A 43 -8.14 -4.88 -0.31
C ARG A 43 -7.33 -3.83 -1.05
N ALA A 44 -6.08 -3.67 -0.67
CA ALA A 44 -5.13 -2.84 -1.38
C ALA A 44 -3.92 -3.68 -1.75
N ARG A 45 -3.63 -3.83 -3.05
CA ARG A 45 -2.40 -4.46 -3.52
C ARG A 45 -1.36 -3.40 -3.83
N LEU A 46 -0.21 -3.55 -3.21
CA LEU A 46 0.96 -2.70 -3.37
C LEU A 46 2.02 -3.48 -4.16
N GLN A 47 2.39 -2.97 -5.32
CA GLN A 47 3.39 -3.59 -6.19
C GLN A 47 4.55 -2.63 -6.42
N PRO A 48 5.75 -2.89 -5.85
CA PRO A 48 6.90 -2.03 -6.06
C PRO A 48 7.45 -2.18 -7.49
N LEU A 49 7.64 -1.04 -8.17
CA LEU A 49 8.10 -0.91 -9.56
C LEU A 49 9.41 -0.10 -9.68
N GLY A 50 10.20 -0.05 -8.60
CA GLY A 50 11.43 0.73 -8.53
C GLY A 50 11.25 1.94 -7.63
N GLN A 51 11.21 3.15 -8.21
CA GLN A 51 10.96 4.39 -7.47
C GLN A 51 9.47 4.61 -7.17
N ARG A 52 8.59 3.94 -7.92
CA ARG A 52 7.14 4.01 -7.72
C ARG A 52 6.60 2.69 -7.21
N THR A 53 5.48 2.77 -6.51
CA THR A 53 4.66 1.63 -6.10
C THR A 53 3.30 1.76 -6.75
N ARG A 54 2.89 0.75 -7.50
CA ARG A 54 1.51 0.66 -7.99
C ARG A 54 0.60 0.23 -6.84
N ILE A 55 -0.44 1.01 -6.62
CA ILE A 55 -1.52 0.73 -5.68
C ILE A 55 -2.74 0.33 -6.49
N SER A 56 -3.30 -0.83 -6.21
CA SER A 56 -4.60 -1.27 -6.74
C SER A 56 -5.56 -1.48 -5.57
N LEU A 57 -6.64 -0.72 -5.49
CA LEU A 57 -7.72 -0.90 -4.52
C LEU A 57 -8.83 -1.76 -5.12
N SER A 58 -9.29 -2.72 -4.32
CA SER A 58 -10.38 -3.62 -4.69
C SER A 58 -11.41 -3.69 -3.57
N GLU A 59 -12.69 -3.75 -3.94
CA GLU A 59 -13.81 -4.04 -3.04
C GLU A 59 -14.43 -5.36 -3.51
N GLY A 60 -14.22 -6.43 -2.74
CA GLY A 60 -14.52 -7.79 -3.21
C GLY A 60 -13.70 -8.13 -4.47
N ASP A 61 -14.39 -8.53 -5.54
CA ASP A 61 -13.79 -8.87 -6.84
C ASP A 61 -13.70 -7.68 -7.81
N THR A 62 -14.10 -6.48 -7.39
CA THR A 62 -14.12 -5.29 -8.25
C THR A 62 -12.92 -4.39 -7.97
N LEU A 63 -12.18 -4.02 -9.02
CA LEU A 63 -11.15 -2.97 -8.94
C LEU A 63 -11.84 -1.60 -8.88
N VAL A 64 -11.62 -0.85 -7.80
CA VAL A 64 -12.25 0.46 -7.57
C VAL A 64 -11.31 1.64 -7.82
N GLY A 65 -10.00 1.40 -7.83
CA GLY A 65 -9.03 2.44 -8.11
C GLY A 65 -7.63 1.89 -8.29
N GLU A 66 -6.84 2.58 -9.09
CA GLU A 66 -5.45 2.23 -9.31
C GLU A 66 -4.62 3.45 -9.67
N ALA A 67 -3.44 3.59 -9.08
CA ALA A 67 -2.43 4.56 -9.50
C ALA A 67 -1.05 4.12 -9.08
N GLU A 68 -0.02 4.74 -9.66
CA GLU A 68 1.35 4.61 -9.20
C GLU A 68 1.68 5.80 -8.31
N VAL A 69 2.23 5.56 -7.14
CA VAL A 69 2.69 6.62 -6.23
C VAL A 69 4.19 6.52 -6.01
N ASP A 70 4.82 7.60 -5.60
CA ASP A 70 6.20 7.57 -5.14
C ASP A 70 6.35 6.62 -3.92
N SER A 71 7.29 5.68 -4.00
CA SER A 71 7.45 4.63 -2.97
C SER A 71 7.87 5.21 -1.63
N ASP A 72 8.73 6.23 -1.63
CA ASP A 72 9.29 6.80 -0.41
C ASP A 72 8.20 7.62 0.31
N THR A 73 7.37 8.34 -0.45
CA THR A 73 6.18 9.05 0.03
C THR A 73 5.14 8.10 0.60
N LEU A 74 4.89 6.96 -0.07
CA LEU A 74 3.96 5.94 0.43
C LEU A 74 4.41 5.34 1.76
N VAL A 75 5.70 5.02 1.88
CA VAL A 75 6.28 4.50 3.13
C VAL A 75 6.10 5.51 4.27
N ALA A 76 6.40 6.79 4.03
CA ALA A 76 6.20 7.84 5.02
C ALA A 76 4.72 8.00 5.42
N ALA A 77 3.79 7.92 4.46
CA ALA A 77 2.37 7.98 4.73
C ALA A 77 1.87 6.82 5.59
N ILE A 78 2.34 5.59 5.31
CA ILE A 78 2.01 4.40 6.11
C ILE A 78 2.53 4.56 7.55
N ASP A 79 3.79 4.96 7.71
CA ASP A 79 4.40 5.15 9.03
C ASP A 79 3.71 6.26 9.85
N ALA A 80 3.15 7.28 9.19
CA ALA A 80 2.47 8.39 9.87
C ALA A 80 1.05 8.08 10.35
N ARG A 81 0.29 7.23 9.62
CA ARG A 81 -1.16 7.05 9.84
C ARG A 81 -1.54 5.91 10.77
N GLY A 82 -0.62 4.98 11.08
CA GLY A 82 -0.86 3.84 11.97
C GLY A 82 -1.74 2.73 11.38
N ALA A 83 -2.77 3.07 10.61
CA ALA A 83 -3.61 2.14 9.85
C ALA A 83 -3.15 2.05 8.39
N THR A 84 -2.59 0.90 8.00
CA THR A 84 -1.97 0.72 6.68
C THR A 84 -2.95 0.93 5.52
N TYR A 85 -4.17 0.39 5.60
CA TYR A 85 -5.14 0.48 4.51
C TYR A 85 -5.55 1.94 4.24
N ASP A 86 -5.89 2.69 5.30
CA ASP A 86 -6.32 4.09 5.18
C ASP A 86 -5.20 4.99 4.65
N ALA A 87 -3.95 4.72 5.05
CA ALA A 87 -2.79 5.42 4.51
C ALA A 87 -2.63 5.20 3.00
N VAL A 88 -2.76 3.94 2.56
CA VAL A 88 -2.67 3.57 1.15
C VAL A 88 -3.81 4.18 0.34
N ALA A 89 -5.05 4.10 0.85
CA ALA A 89 -6.21 4.67 0.19
C ALA A 89 -6.11 6.19 0.05
N ALA A 90 -5.64 6.88 1.10
CA ALA A 90 -5.43 8.32 1.05
C ALA A 90 -4.30 8.71 0.08
N ALA A 91 -3.19 7.96 0.04
CA ALA A 91 -2.12 8.20 -0.94
C ALA A 91 -2.62 8.07 -2.38
N LEU A 92 -3.46 7.06 -2.64
CA LEU A 92 -4.11 6.89 -3.94
C LEU A 92 -5.05 8.05 -4.27
N ALA A 93 -5.85 8.50 -3.29
CA ALA A 93 -6.80 9.59 -3.47
C ALA A 93 -6.09 10.91 -3.82
N VAL A 94 -4.96 11.20 -3.16
CA VAL A 94 -4.10 12.35 -3.46
C VAL A 94 -3.55 12.27 -4.89
N GLU A 95 -3.01 11.12 -5.30
CA GLU A 95 -2.45 10.95 -6.66
C GLU A 95 -3.53 11.08 -7.76
N ASN A 96 -4.74 10.55 -7.51
CA ASN A 96 -5.87 10.67 -8.43
C ASN A 96 -6.51 12.07 -8.42
N GLY A 97 -5.98 13.04 -7.66
CA GLY A 97 -6.54 14.39 -7.56
C GLY A 97 -7.90 14.46 -6.87
N HIS A 98 -8.24 13.44 -6.06
CA HIS A 98 -9.45 13.37 -5.25
C HIS A 98 -9.06 13.52 -3.77
N PRO A 99 -8.74 14.73 -3.29
CA PRO A 99 -8.58 14.94 -1.85
C PRO A 99 -9.94 14.72 -1.20
N GLY A 100 -10.06 13.62 -0.45
CA GLY A 100 -11.21 13.36 0.43
C GLY A 100 -11.21 14.30 1.63
#